data_AF-A0A537NNB6-F1
#
_entry.id   AF-A0A537NNB6-F1
#
_cell.length_a   1.000
_cell.length_b   1.000
_cell.length_c   1.000
_cell.angle_alpha   90.00
_cell.angle_beta   90.00
_cell.angle_gamma   90.00
#
_symmetry.space_group_name_H-M   'P 1'
#
loop_
_entity.id
_entity.type
_entity.pdbx_description
1 polymer ?
#
loop_
_entity_poly.entity_id
_entity_poly.type
_entity_poly.pdbx_seq_one_letter_code
_entity_poly.pdbx_strand_id
1 'polypeptide(L)'
;MAGGKWSRWGRGSCEGWSLNLGGLIHFSIVRKIDGQGKTSHYEATSHARKIDNFPTALAAKKTIEADLELDMKCLLHDWTVYQREKAARSKD
;
A
#
# COMPACT_ATOMS: atom_id res chain seq x y z
N MET A 1 2.41 5.66 -16.87
CA MET A 1 2.37 4.61 -15.83
C MET A 1 0.95 4.51 -15.29
N ALA A 2 0.28 3.38 -15.46
CA ALA A 2 -1.07 3.18 -14.94
C ALA A 2 -0.99 2.91 -13.41
N GLY A 3 -1.08 3.97 -12.60
CA GLY A 3 -1.18 3.87 -11.15
C GLY A 3 -2.59 3.51 -10.68
N GLY A 4 -2.74 3.25 -9.39
CA GLY A 4 -4.05 3.04 -8.75
C GLY A 4 -4.73 1.72 -9.07
N LYS A 5 -3.95 0.72 -9.51
CA LYS A 5 -4.45 -0.63 -9.78
C LYS A 5 -3.58 -1.65 -9.08
N TRP A 6 -4.20 -2.72 -8.59
CA TRP A 6 -3.48 -3.88 -8.09
C TRP A 6 -2.83 -4.63 -9.25
N SER A 7 -1.52 -4.84 -9.17
CA SER A 7 -0.77 -5.70 -10.07
C SER A 7 -0.39 -6.98 -9.35
N ARG A 8 -0.76 -8.14 -9.91
CA ARG A 8 -0.35 -9.46 -9.40
C ARG A 8 1.04 -9.79 -9.93
N TRP A 9 1.86 -10.43 -9.09
CA TRP A 9 3.18 -10.92 -9.46
C TRP A 9 3.46 -12.26 -8.77
N GLY A 10 4.45 -13.00 -9.27
CA GLY A 10 4.90 -14.25 -8.67
C GLY A 10 6.32 -14.60 -9.10
N ARG A 11 7.07 -15.24 -8.18
CA ARG A 11 8.41 -15.76 -8.42
C ARG A 11 8.56 -17.10 -7.70
N GLY A 12 8.57 -18.20 -8.45
CA GLY A 12 8.61 -19.55 -7.89
C GLY A 12 7.35 -19.83 -7.04
N SER A 13 7.55 -20.22 -5.78
CA SER A 13 6.47 -20.47 -4.81
C SER A 13 5.93 -19.19 -4.15
N CYS A 14 6.57 -18.03 -4.38
CA CYS A 14 6.12 -16.75 -3.85
C CYS A 14 5.15 -16.08 -4.81
N GLU A 15 4.05 -15.58 -4.27
CA GLU A 15 3.02 -14.84 -5.02
C GLU A 15 2.65 -13.59 -4.24
N GLY A 16 2.33 -12.51 -4.94
CA GLY A 16 1.83 -11.31 -4.29
C GLY A 16 1.09 -10.35 -5.20
N TRP A 17 0.67 -9.25 -4.59
CA TRP A 17 0.06 -8.11 -5.25
C TRP A 17 0.75 -6.85 -4.79
N SER A 18 0.87 -5.88 -5.68
CA SER A 18 1.33 -4.54 -5.36
C SER A 18 0.32 -3.50 -5.83
N LEU A 19 0.13 -2.46 -5.04
CA LEU A 19 -0.63 -1.27 -5.40
C LEU A 19 0.30 -0.07 -5.32
N ASN A 20 0.41 0.65 -6.43
CA ASN A 20 1.23 1.85 -6.54
C ASN A 20 0.35 3.06 -6.86
N LEU A 21 0.47 4.11 -6.05
CA LEU A 21 -0.09 5.42 -6.35
C LEU A 21 1.04 6.44 -6.50
N GLY A 22 1.27 6.85 -7.75
CA GLY A 22 2.42 7.69 -8.10
C GLY A 22 3.73 6.98 -7.75
N GLY A 23 4.72 7.76 -7.29
CA GLY A 23 6.02 7.25 -6.83
C GLY A 23 6.19 7.20 -5.31
N LEU A 24 5.16 7.58 -4.55
CA LEU A 24 5.29 7.82 -3.10
C LEU A 24 4.49 6.85 -2.24
N ILE A 25 3.47 6.20 -2.78
CA ILE A 25 2.61 5.29 -2.01
C ILE A 25 2.71 3.91 -2.63
N HIS A 26 3.17 2.95 -1.81
CA HIS A 26 3.38 1.57 -2.22
C HIS A 26 2.85 0.60 -1.17
N PHE A 27 1.89 -0.24 -1.57
CA PHE A 27 1.44 -1.37 -0.77
C PHE A 27 1.85 -2.69 -1.40
N SER A 28 2.14 -3.67 -0.57
CA SER A 28 2.35 -5.06 -0.99
C SER A 28 1.51 -6.01 -0.18
N ILE A 29 1.03 -7.06 -0.83
CA ILE A 29 0.39 -8.20 -0.20
C ILE A 29 1.16 -9.43 -0.65
N VAL A 30 1.78 -10.15 0.26
CA VAL A 30 2.60 -11.32 -0.04
C VAL A 30 1.94 -12.56 0.54
N ARG A 31 1.75 -13.57 -0.30
CA ARG A 31 1.31 -14.89 0.14
C ARG A 31 2.41 -15.55 0.97
N LYS A 32 2.11 -15.89 2.21
CA LYS A 32 3.00 -16.66 3.08
C LYS A 32 2.59 -18.13 3.05
N ILE A 33 3.54 -18.98 2.72
CA ILE A 33 3.39 -20.44 2.73
C ILE A 33 4.00 -21.00 4.02
N ASP A 34 3.39 -22.06 4.54
CA ASP A 34 3.94 -22.82 5.67
C ASP A 34 5.03 -23.81 5.20
N GLY A 35 5.63 -24.53 6.15
CA GLY A 35 6.64 -25.56 5.88
C GLY A 35 6.12 -26.77 5.08
N GLN A 36 4.80 -26.84 4.81
CA GLN A 36 4.16 -27.87 4.00
C GLN A 36 3.75 -27.34 2.61
N GLY A 37 4.10 -26.09 2.27
CA GLY A 37 3.79 -25.46 1.00
C GLY A 37 2.32 -24.99 0.87
N LYS A 38 1.54 -25.02 1.95
CA LYS A 38 0.17 -24.51 1.96
C LYS A 38 0.15 -23.03 2.34
N THR A 39 -0.82 -22.28 1.81
CA THR A 39 -0.98 -20.88 2.21
C THR A 39 -1.36 -20.81 3.68
N SER A 40 -0.52 -20.17 4.49
CA SER A 40 -0.84 -19.89 5.88
C SER A 40 -1.68 -18.61 5.99
N HIS A 41 -1.21 -17.52 5.37
CA HIS A 41 -1.87 -16.22 5.39
C HIS A 41 -1.29 -15.31 4.29
N TYR A 42 -1.84 -14.11 4.17
CA TYR A 42 -1.33 -13.03 3.33
C TYR A 42 -0.83 -11.90 4.22
N GLU A 43 0.46 -11.57 4.13
CA GLU A 43 1.04 -10.46 4.86
C GLU A 43 0.91 -9.18 4.04
N ALA A 44 0.31 -8.15 4.63
CA ALA A 44 0.12 -6.86 4.00
C ALA A 44 1.13 -5.85 4.56
N THR A 45 1.75 -5.07 3.67
CA THR A 45 2.73 -4.04 4.04
C THR A 45 2.45 -2.74 3.31
N SER A 46 2.78 -1.63 3.96
CA SER A 46 2.92 -0.30 3.35
C SER A 46 4.40 0.08 3.42
N HIS A 47 5.05 0.23 2.27
CA HIS A 47 6.50 0.33 2.18
C HIS A 47 7.20 -0.83 2.93
N ALA A 48 8.08 -0.51 3.89
CA ALA A 48 8.76 -1.47 4.75
C ALA A 48 7.97 -1.81 6.03
N ARG A 49 6.82 -1.17 6.27
CA ARG A 49 6.04 -1.37 7.49
C ARG A 49 4.97 -2.44 7.28
N LYS A 50 4.93 -3.41 8.19
CA LYS A 50 3.84 -4.38 8.27
C LYS A 50 2.55 -3.69 8.73
N ILE A 51 1.47 -3.94 8.00
CA ILE A 51 0.10 -3.53 8.36
C ILE A 51 -0.49 -4.63 9.23
N ASP A 52 -0.75 -5.79 8.63
CA ASP A 52 -1.32 -6.95 9.31
C ASP A 52 -1.20 -8.23 8.47
N ASN A 53 -1.69 -9.35 9.00
CA ASN A 53 -1.86 -10.63 8.34
C ASN A 53 -3.34 -10.92 8.07
N PHE A 54 -3.66 -11.38 6.87
CA PHE A 54 -5.02 -11.62 6.42
C PHE A 54 -5.21 -13.07 5.97
N PRO A 55 -6.42 -13.64 6.13
CA PRO A 55 -6.72 -14.98 5.66
C PRO A 55 -6.79 -15.07 4.13
N THR A 56 -7.11 -13.97 3.45
CA THR A 56 -7.21 -13.90 1.98
C THR A 56 -6.60 -12.62 1.43
N ALA A 57 -6.10 -12.68 0.19
CA ALA A 57 -5.65 -11.49 -0.52
C ALA A 57 -6.78 -10.47 -0.72
N LEU A 58 -8.03 -10.92 -0.90
CA LEU A 58 -9.18 -10.02 -1.05
C LEU A 58 -9.46 -9.22 0.22
N ALA A 59 -9.37 -9.86 1.39
CA ALA A 59 -9.51 -9.16 2.68
C ALA A 59 -8.41 -8.11 2.85
N ALA A 60 -7.15 -8.47 2.59
CA ALA A 60 -6.03 -7.53 2.64
C ALA A 60 -6.22 -6.32 1.71
N LYS A 61 -6.67 -6.56 0.46
CA LYS A 61 -6.93 -5.48 -0.50
C LYS A 61 -8.01 -4.52 -0.01
N LYS A 62 -9.14 -5.04 0.46
CA LYS A 62 -10.25 -4.22 0.96
C LYS A 62 -9.84 -3.36 2.16
N THR A 63 -9.09 -3.93 3.10
CA THR A 63 -8.60 -3.18 4.26
C THR A 63 -7.63 -2.08 3.82
N ILE A 64 -6.65 -2.41 2.96
CA ILE A 64 -5.71 -1.41 2.43
C ILE A 64 -6.44 -0.30 1.69
N GLU A 65 -7.42 -0.63 0.84
CA GLU A 65 -8.18 0.37 0.08
C GLU A 65 -8.96 1.31 1.01
N ALA A 66 -9.61 0.77 2.05
CA ALA A 66 -10.34 1.57 3.02
C ALA A 66 -9.42 2.52 3.82
N ASP A 67 -8.28 2.00 4.32
CA ASP A 67 -7.30 2.80 5.07
C ASP A 67 -6.68 3.87 4.17
N LEU A 68 -6.34 3.51 2.93
CA LEU A 68 -5.80 4.42 1.93
C LEU A 68 -6.78 5.56 1.59
N GLU A 69 -8.06 5.25 1.40
CA GLU A 69 -9.06 6.29 1.12
C GLU A 69 -9.23 7.27 2.29
N LEU A 70 -9.13 6.78 3.53
CA LEU A 70 -9.17 7.62 4.72
C LEU A 70 -7.92 8.51 4.81
N ASP A 71 -6.74 7.91 4.71
CA ASP A 71 -5.45 8.61 4.84
C ASP A 71 -5.23 9.63 3.72
N MET A 72 -5.66 9.31 2.49
CA MET A 72 -5.54 10.24 1.36
C MET A 72 -6.34 11.52 1.56
N LYS A 73 -7.48 11.48 2.26
CA LYS A 73 -8.25 12.70 2.57
C LYS A 73 -7.44 13.62 3.48
N CYS A 74 -6.82 13.07 4.52
CA CYS A 74 -5.93 13.81 5.42
C CYS A 74 -4.69 14.33 4.68
N LEU A 75 -4.05 13.47 3.87
CA LEU A 75 -2.85 13.85 3.12
C LEU A 75 -3.09 14.99 2.14
N LEU A 76 -4.24 15.03 1.46
CA LEU A 76 -4.58 16.12 0.53
C LEU A 76 -4.79 17.46 1.26
N HIS A 77 -5.36 17.43 2.46
CA HIS A 77 -5.45 18.61 3.32
C HIS A 77 -4.05 19.10 3.72
N ASP A 78 -3.21 18.19 4.25
CA ASP A 78 -1.86 18.52 4.71
C ASP A 78 -0.97 18.99 3.55
N TRP A 79 -1.15 18.43 2.36
CA TRP A 79 -0.49 18.88 1.14
C TRP A 79 -0.85 20.33 0.80
N THR A 80 -2.13 20.70 0.94
CA THR A 80 -2.58 22.08 0.71
C THR A 80 -1.92 23.04 1.68
N VAL A 81 -1.81 22.66 2.96
CA VAL A 81 -1.10 23.44 3.98
C VAL A 81 0.38 23.57 3.63
N TYR A 82 1.04 22.45 3.32
CA TYR A 82 2.46 22.44 2.93
C TYR A 82 2.75 23.37 1.74
N GLN A 83 1.90 23.39 0.72
CA GLN A 83 2.07 24.27 -0.43
C GLN A 83 2.00 25.75 -0.05
N ARG A 84 1.07 26.12 0.84
CA ARG A 84 0.94 27.51 1.34
C ARG A 84 2.17 27.92 2.13
N GLU A 85 2.59 27.08 3.08
CA GLU A 85 3.79 27.31 3.91
C GLU A 85 5.06 27.40 3.06
N LYS A 86 5.19 26.53 2.05
CA LYS A 86 6.33 26.57 1.11
C LYS A 86 6.37 27.89 0.34
N ALA A 87 5.23 28.38 -0.16
CA ALA A 87 5.16 29.62 -0.90
C ALA A 87 5.48 30.85 -0.02
N ALA A 88 5.13 30.82 1.27
CA ALA A 88 5.49 31.87 2.22
C ALA A 88 7.01 31.93 2.44
N ARG A 89 7.67 30.78 2.68
CA ARG A 89 9.13 30.71 2.86
C ARG A 89 9.94 31.19 1.65
N SER A 90 9.39 31.08 0.45
CA SER A 90 10.07 31.52 -0.77
C SER A 90 9.99 33.04 -1.02
N LYS A 91 9.35 33.80 -0.12
CA LYS A 91 9.26 35.26 -0.16
C LYS A 91 10.16 35.97 0.84
N ASP A 92 10.78 35.21 1.75
CA ASP A 92 11.84 35.66 2.66
C ASP A 92 13.22 35.48 2.00
#